data_AF-A0A920SJ25-F1
#
_entry.id   AF-A0A920SJ25-F1
#
_cell.length_a   1.000
_cell.length_b   1.000
_cell.length_c   1.000
_cell.angle_alpha   90.00
_cell.angle_beta   90.00
_cell.angle_gamma   90.00
#
_symmetry.space_group_name_H-M   'P 1'
#
loop_
_entity.id
_entity.type
_entity.pdbx_description
1 polymer ?
#
loop_
_entity_poly.entity_id
_entity_poly.type
_entity_poly.pdbx_seq_one_letter_code
_entity_poly.pdbx_strand_id
1 'polypeptide(L)' 'MLDGDTKARIIKEYQINDKDTGSAEVQVAVLTENIKSLYRTSAGT' A
#
# COMPACT_ATOMS: atom_id res chain seq x y z
N MET A 1 -0.91 -3.96 -9.60
CA MET A 1 0.06 -3.03 -8.98
C MET A 1 -0.72 -1.79 -8.57
N LEU A 2 -0.51 -1.28 -7.35
CA LEU A 2 -1.18 -0.05 -6.89
C LEU A 2 -0.81 1.14 -7.78
N ASP A 3 -1.78 2.00 -8.04
CA ASP A 3 -1.54 3.30 -8.64
C ASP A 3 -0.75 4.21 -7.67
N GLY A 4 -0.14 5.26 -8.23
CA GLY A 4 0.74 6.16 -7.49
C GLY A 4 0.04 6.89 -6.34
N ASP A 5 -1.22 7.29 -6.52
CA ASP A 5 -1.98 8.07 -5.55
C ASP A 5 -2.39 7.19 -4.36
N THR A 6 -2.87 5.97 -4.63
CA THR A 6 -3.17 4.99 -3.59
C THR A 6 -1.91 4.67 -2.77
N LYS A 7 -0.78 4.43 -3.44
CA LYS A 7 0.49 4.14 -2.75
C LYS A 7 0.96 5.33 -1.90
N ALA A 8 0.88 6.56 -2.41
CA ALA A 8 1.25 7.77 -1.68
C ALA A 8 0.39 7.99 -0.44
N ARG A 9 -0.93 7.75 -0.54
CA ARG A 9 -1.86 7.84 0.59
C ARG A 9 -1.51 6.83 1.70
N ILE A 10 -1.25 5.58 1.33
CA ILE A 10 -0.87 4.53 2.29
C ILE A 10 0.44 4.89 2.99
N ILE A 11 1.45 5.36 2.24
CA ILE A 11 2.72 5.80 2.85
C ILE A 11 2.45 6.92 3.85
N LYS A 12 1.65 7.93 3.50
CA LYS A 12 1.36 9.07 4.37
C LYS A 12 0.60 8.67 5.65
N GLU A 13 -0.23 7.64 5.59
CA GLU A 13 -1.01 7.13 6.73
C GLU A 13 -0.17 6.34 7.73
N TYR A 14 0.82 5.56 7.25
CA TYR A 14 1.59 4.63 8.09
C TYR A 14 3.03 5.07 8.37
N GLN A 15 3.51 6.16 7.74
CA GLN A 15 4.86 6.69 7.97
C GLN A 15 5.07 7.10 9.44
N ILE A 16 6.23 6.75 10.00
CA ILE A 16 6.62 7.15 11.36
C ILE A 16 7.13 8.60 11.39
N ASN A 17 7.68 9.08 10.27
CA ASN A 17 8.12 10.45 10.07
C ASN A 17 7.95 10.84 8.60
N ASP A 18 8.11 12.12 8.25
CA ASP A 18 7.81 12.65 6.91
C ASP A 18 8.67 12.10 5.76
N LYS A 19 9.74 11.35 6.05
CA LYS A 19 10.59 10.71 5.04
C LYS A 19 10.53 9.19 5.11
N ASP A 20 9.70 8.64 6.00
CA ASP A 20 9.63 7.20 6.21
C ASP A 20 8.82 6.54 5.10
N THR A 21 9.54 5.93 4.18
CA THR A 21 8.98 5.10 3.11
C THR A 21 9.35 3.63 3.27
N GLY A 22 10.06 3.26 4.34
CA GLY A 22 10.81 2.00 4.43
C GLY A 22 10.56 1.20 5.70
N SER A 23 9.86 1.75 6.69
CA SER A 23 9.49 1.05 7.91
C SER A 23 8.66 -0.21 7.63
N ALA A 24 8.70 -1.14 8.59
CA ALA A 24 7.93 -2.37 8.49
C ALA A 24 6.43 -2.08 8.35
N GLU A 25 5.92 -1.09 9.08
CA GLU A 25 4.54 -0.62 9.04
C GLU A 25 4.14 -0.15 7.64
N VAL A 26 4.93 0.73 7.03
CA VAL A 26 4.69 1.21 5.66
C VAL A 26 4.73 0.05 4.66
N GLN A 27 5.75 -0.82 4.74
CA GLN A 27 5.90 -1.93 3.79
C GLN A 27 4.77 -2.96 3.93
N VAL A 28 4.36 -3.31 5.15
CA VAL A 28 3.23 -4.22 5.39
C VAL A 28 1.93 -3.64 4.87
N ALA A 29 1.67 -2.35 5.06
CA ALA A 29 0.46 -1.70 4.55
C ALA A 29 0.41 -1.71 3.02
N VAL A 30 1.52 -1.36 2.35
CA VAL A 30 1.62 -1.39 0.88
C VAL A 30 1.46 -2.81 0.32
N LEU A 31 2.11 -3.81 0.92
CA LEU A 31 1.97 -5.20 0.48
C LEU A 31 0.55 -5.72 0.69
N THR A 32 -0.07 -5.38 1.82
CA THR A 32 -1.46 -5.74 2.13
C THR A 32 -2.43 -5.18 1.08
N GLU A 33 -2.30 -3.91 0.72
CA GLU A 33 -3.17 -3.30 -0.30
C GLU A 33 -2.91 -3.87 -1.70
N ASN A 34 -1.66 -4.23 -2.03
CA ASN A 34 -1.39 -4.97 -3.26
C ASN A 34 -2.11 -6.33 -3.29
N ILE A 35 -2.06 -7.10 -2.20
CA ILE A 35 -2.77 -8.39 -2.11
C ILE A 35 -4.27 -8.20 -2.28
N LYS A 36 -4.88 -7.23 -1.58
CA LYS A 36 -6.31 -6.92 -1.72
C LYS A 36 -6.65 -6.51 -3.15
N SER A 37 -5.80 -5.72 -3.81
CA SER A 37 -6.00 -5.33 -5.20
C SER A 37 -6.00 -6.54 -6.12
N LEU A 38 -5.05 -7.46 -5.96
CA LEU A 38 -4.98 -8.69 -6.75
C LEU A 38 -6.22 -9.57 -6.52
N TYR A 39 -6.63 -9.72 -5.26
CA TYR A 39 -7.83 -10.48 -4.91
C TYR A 39 -9.08 -9.91 -5.59
N ARG A 40 -9.30 -8.59 -5.52
CA ARG A 40 -10.42 -7.93 -6.20
C ARG A 40 -10.41 -8.13 -7.71
N THR A 41 -9.24 -8.07 -8.34
CA THR A 41 -9.10 -8.36 -9.77
C THR A 41 -9.44 -9.81 -10.09
N SER A 42 -9.03 -10.77 -9.26
CA SER A 42 -9.34 -12.20 -9.46
C SER A 42 -10.81 -12.57 -9.20
N ALA A 43 -11.51 -11.79 -8.38
CA ALA A 43 -12.93 -12.02 -8.06
C ALA A 43 -13.89 -11.42 -9.09
N GLY A 44 -13.38 -10.74 -10.13
CA GLY A 44 -14.14 -10.02 -11.15
C GLY A 44 -14.10 -10.64 -12.55
N THR A 45 -13.86 -11.95 -12.67
CA THR A 45 -14.04 -12.76 -13.88
C THR A 45 -14.94 -13.94 -13.59
#